data_AF-A0A1U9X3Z7-F1
#
_entry.id   AF-A0A1U9X3Z7-F1
#
_cell.length_a   1.000
_cell.length_b   1.000
_cell.length_c   1.000
_cell.angle_alpha   90.00
_cell.angle_beta   90.00
_cell.angle_gamma   90.00
#
_symmetry.space_group_name_H-M   'P 1'
#
loop_
_entity.id
_entity.type
_entity.pdbx_description
1 polymer ?
#
loop_
_entity_poly.entity_id
_entity_poly.type
_entity_poly.pdbx_seq_one_letter_code
_entity_poly.pdbx_strand_id
1 'polypeptide(L)'
;KDQEFLISLHGKPASERFDYVEGFVIVDEGLVNNWRSSFFSSSNPVKISSIKGDGGVLYCLEITKNYEQGNGDSVDEEIQALLRKLSFIETSVFTTDVGYVDFLDRVHKAEVKLRYKGLWDVAHPWLNLFVPKSRIEDFDKGVFKGILGNKTSGPILIYPMNRNKWENRSSVVTPDEEVFYLVAFLRSALDAETLEYLINQNRQILRFCHDSKIKVKQYLPHYTTLEEWKDHFGDKWTQFNAMKMQFDPQRILATGQRIFDFEPSTVISKDDM
;
A
#
# COMPACT_ATOMS: atom_id res chain seq x y z
N LYS A 1 1.00 -16.21 0.44
CA LYS A 1 1.19 -17.38 -0.44
C LYS A 1 0.42 -17.23 -1.75
N ASP A 2 -0.91 -17.22 -1.74
CA ASP A 2 -1.72 -17.08 -2.98
C ASP A 2 -1.37 -15.84 -3.81
N GLN A 3 -1.26 -14.67 -3.19
CA GLN A 3 -0.83 -13.45 -3.90
C GLN A 3 0.55 -13.60 -4.56
N GLU A 4 1.51 -14.27 -3.89
CA GLU A 4 2.84 -14.50 -4.46
C GLU A 4 2.79 -15.46 -5.65
N PHE A 5 1.98 -16.51 -5.55
CA PHE A 5 1.73 -17.41 -6.66
C PHE A 5 1.14 -16.65 -7.85
N LEU A 6 0.13 -15.81 -7.64
CA LEU A 6 -0.50 -15.04 -8.71
C LEU A 6 0.46 -14.08 -9.41
N ILE A 7 1.29 -13.33 -8.66
CA ILE A 7 2.28 -12.44 -9.28
C ILE A 7 3.43 -13.20 -9.96
N SER A 8 3.68 -14.46 -9.60
CA SER A 8 4.67 -15.32 -10.27
C SER A 8 4.23 -15.75 -11.67
N LEU A 9 2.93 -15.71 -11.94
CA LEU A 9 2.35 -15.98 -13.26
C LEU A 9 2.52 -14.77 -14.21
N HIS A 10 3.15 -13.68 -13.76
CA HIS A 10 3.46 -12.56 -14.62
C HIS A 10 4.26 -13.02 -15.86
N GLY A 11 3.77 -12.70 -17.05
CA GLY A 11 4.38 -13.07 -18.33
C GLY A 11 3.86 -14.39 -18.91
N LYS A 12 2.97 -15.10 -18.20
CA LYS A 12 2.17 -16.18 -18.76
C LYS A 12 1.09 -15.63 -19.72
N PRO A 13 0.54 -16.48 -20.61
CA PRO A 13 -0.62 -16.13 -21.44
C PRO A 13 -1.76 -15.57 -20.58
N ALA A 14 -2.58 -14.69 -21.16
CA ALA A 14 -3.70 -14.06 -20.44
C ALA A 14 -4.63 -15.11 -19.82
N SER A 15 -4.87 -16.23 -20.49
CA SER A 15 -5.68 -17.35 -20.01
C SER A 15 -5.17 -18.00 -18.72
N GLU A 16 -3.88 -17.87 -18.42
CA GLU A 16 -3.21 -18.50 -17.28
C GLU A 16 -2.91 -17.52 -16.14
N ARG A 17 -3.42 -16.29 -16.17
CA ARG A 17 -3.19 -15.30 -15.12
C ARG A 17 -4.39 -14.39 -14.88
N PHE A 18 -4.38 -13.72 -13.74
CA PHE A 18 -5.20 -12.53 -13.49
C PHE A 18 -4.48 -11.27 -13.98
N ASP A 19 -5.23 -10.20 -14.16
CA ASP A 19 -4.73 -8.91 -14.68
C ASP A 19 -4.48 -7.87 -13.60
N TYR A 20 -5.04 -8.09 -12.41
CA TYR A 20 -4.86 -7.28 -11.22
C TYR A 20 -4.82 -8.19 -9.99
N VAL A 21 -3.94 -7.88 -9.05
CA VAL A 21 -3.80 -8.57 -7.76
C VAL A 21 -3.49 -7.54 -6.68
N GLU A 22 -4.40 -7.37 -5.74
CA GLU A 22 -4.18 -6.65 -4.48
C GLU A 22 -4.66 -7.51 -3.30
N GLY A 23 -4.67 -6.92 -2.12
CA GLY A 23 -5.30 -7.50 -0.96
C GLY A 23 -5.39 -6.49 0.17
N PHE A 24 -6.17 -6.85 1.18
CA PHE A 24 -6.35 -6.02 2.34
C PHE A 24 -6.49 -6.84 3.61
N VAL A 25 -6.04 -6.24 4.71
CA VAL A 25 -6.17 -6.80 6.06
C VAL A 25 -7.48 -6.30 6.66
N ILE A 26 -8.26 -7.23 7.21
CA ILE A 26 -9.50 -6.97 7.91
C ILE A 26 -9.28 -7.34 9.38
N VAL A 27 -9.12 -6.33 10.24
CA VAL A 27 -9.01 -6.51 11.69
C VAL A 27 -10.24 -5.97 12.45
N ASP A 28 -11.20 -5.39 11.71
CA ASP A 28 -12.47 -4.86 12.23
C ASP A 28 -13.60 -5.14 11.21
N GLU A 29 -14.69 -5.77 11.66
CA GLU A 29 -15.86 -6.09 10.82
C GLU A 29 -16.51 -4.83 10.22
N GLY A 30 -16.40 -3.68 10.90
CA GLY A 30 -16.95 -2.41 10.43
C GLY A 30 -16.37 -1.91 9.10
N LEU A 31 -15.19 -2.41 8.70
CA LEU A 31 -14.54 -2.09 7.44
C LEU A 31 -15.17 -2.81 6.24
N VAL A 32 -15.71 -4.02 6.42
CA VAL A 32 -16.18 -4.83 5.27
C VAL A 32 -17.34 -4.17 4.53
N ASN A 33 -18.15 -3.37 5.22
CA ASN A 33 -19.39 -2.81 4.66
C ASN A 33 -19.26 -1.35 4.16
N ASN A 34 -18.14 -0.66 4.39
CA ASN A 34 -18.16 0.81 4.34
C ASN A 34 -17.33 1.49 3.25
N TRP A 35 -16.16 0.95 2.88
CA TRP A 35 -15.12 1.85 2.36
C TRP A 35 -14.54 1.52 0.97
N ARG A 36 -14.62 0.29 0.44
CA ARG A 36 -14.13 0.02 -0.94
C ARG A 36 -14.93 -0.95 -1.80
N SER A 37 -15.87 -1.66 -1.22
CA SER A 37 -16.43 -2.82 -1.91
C SER A 37 -17.88 -2.59 -2.27
N SER A 38 -18.12 -2.22 -3.53
CA SER A 38 -19.39 -2.56 -4.18
C SER A 38 -19.61 -4.08 -4.27
N PHE A 39 -18.60 -4.91 -3.93
CA PHE A 39 -18.65 -6.37 -3.90
C PHE A 39 -19.34 -6.93 -2.64
N PHE A 40 -19.33 -6.20 -1.52
CA PHE A 40 -20.02 -6.54 -0.28
C PHE A 40 -21.33 -5.75 -0.23
N SER A 41 -22.30 -6.16 -1.02
CA SER A 41 -23.63 -5.56 -0.95
C SER A 41 -24.36 -6.07 0.30
N SER A 42 -25.36 -5.30 0.77
CA SER A 42 -26.32 -5.76 1.79
C SER A 42 -27.09 -7.02 1.37
N SER A 43 -27.05 -7.39 0.09
CA SER A 43 -27.64 -8.60 -0.47
C SER A 43 -26.75 -9.84 -0.34
N ASN A 44 -25.46 -9.70 0.01
CA ASN A 44 -24.54 -10.82 0.20
C ASN A 44 -23.58 -10.58 1.40
N PRO A 45 -24.11 -10.49 2.63
CA PRO A 45 -23.31 -10.12 3.80
C PRO A 45 -22.32 -11.22 4.18
N VAL A 46 -21.02 -10.91 4.20
CA VAL A 46 -20.01 -11.79 4.81
C VAL A 46 -20.22 -11.77 6.31
N LYS A 47 -20.69 -12.87 6.89
CA LYS A 47 -20.68 -13.04 8.35
C LYS A 47 -19.26 -13.43 8.78
N ILE A 48 -18.40 -12.44 9.01
CA ILE A 48 -17.05 -12.68 9.57
C ILE A 48 -17.14 -13.48 10.87
N SER A 49 -18.17 -13.28 11.69
CA SER A 49 -18.45 -14.07 12.90
C SER A 49 -18.58 -15.59 12.68
N SER A 50 -18.82 -16.08 11.45
CA SER A 50 -18.78 -17.52 11.13
C SER A 50 -17.40 -18.03 10.70
N ILE A 51 -16.44 -17.12 10.47
CA ILE A 51 -15.07 -17.40 10.03
C ILE A 51 -14.13 -17.12 11.21
N LYS A 52 -13.68 -18.17 11.90
CA LYS A 52 -12.67 -18.04 12.96
C LYS A 52 -11.32 -17.67 12.35
N GLY A 53 -11.02 -16.37 12.24
CA GLY A 53 -9.70 -15.88 11.87
C GLY A 53 -8.66 -16.19 12.95
N ASP A 54 -7.46 -16.60 12.54
CA ASP A 54 -6.34 -16.78 13.45
C ASP A 54 -5.88 -15.40 13.97
N GLY A 55 -5.88 -15.23 15.30
CA GLY A 55 -5.57 -13.95 15.93
C GLY A 55 -6.58 -12.83 15.68
N GLY A 56 -7.80 -13.13 15.20
CA GLY A 56 -8.84 -12.14 14.94
C GLY A 56 -8.63 -11.28 13.68
N VAL A 57 -7.72 -11.71 12.79
CA VAL A 57 -7.41 -11.03 11.53
C VAL A 57 -7.84 -11.89 10.34
N LEU A 58 -8.48 -11.28 9.34
CA LEU A 58 -8.76 -11.88 8.04
C LEU A 58 -7.99 -11.14 6.94
N TYR A 59 -7.74 -11.85 5.84
CA TYR A 59 -7.09 -11.30 4.65
C TYR A 59 -8.02 -11.52 3.47
N CYS A 60 -8.23 -10.47 2.68
CA CYS A 60 -8.95 -10.56 1.43
C CYS A 60 -7.97 -10.46 0.27
N LEU A 61 -8.13 -11.36 -0.70
CA LEU A 61 -7.47 -11.33 -2.00
C LEU A 61 -8.40 -10.64 -2.99
N GLU A 62 -7.98 -9.50 -3.56
CA GLU A 62 -8.74 -8.80 -4.60
C GLU A 62 -8.06 -9.01 -5.95
N ILE A 63 -8.79 -9.54 -6.93
CA ILE A 63 -8.26 -9.92 -8.24
C ILE A 63 -9.23 -9.53 -9.35
N THR A 64 -8.73 -9.27 -10.55
CA THR A 64 -9.57 -9.11 -11.75
C THR A 64 -9.08 -9.96 -12.90
N LYS A 65 -10.03 -10.28 -13.78
CA LYS A 65 -9.79 -10.88 -15.07
C LYS A 65 -10.40 -9.96 -16.13
N ASN A 66 -9.57 -9.42 -17.01
CA ASN A 66 -10.06 -8.59 -18.11
C ASN A 66 -10.55 -9.48 -19.23
N TYR A 67 -11.72 -9.16 -19.79
CA TYR A 67 -12.29 -9.89 -20.91
C TYR A 67 -13.09 -8.95 -21.80
N GLU A 68 -13.31 -9.38 -23.04
CA GLU A 68 -14.21 -8.72 -23.99
C GLU A 68 -15.55 -9.43 -24.02
N GLN A 69 -16.62 -8.71 -24.36
CA GLN A 69 -17.99 -9.22 -24.32
C GLN A 69 -18.20 -10.50 -25.16
N GLY A 70 -17.42 -10.69 -26.23
CA GLY A 70 -17.48 -11.87 -27.09
C GLY A 70 -16.88 -13.16 -26.47
N ASN A 71 -16.12 -13.05 -25.38
CA ASN A 71 -15.39 -14.17 -24.77
C ASN A 71 -15.90 -14.51 -23.35
N GLY A 72 -17.09 -14.03 -22.97
CA GLY A 72 -17.66 -14.21 -21.63
C GLY A 72 -17.68 -15.67 -21.17
N ASP A 73 -18.20 -16.59 -21.97
CA ASP A 73 -18.31 -18.00 -21.54
C ASP A 73 -16.93 -18.66 -21.30
N SER A 74 -15.90 -18.27 -22.06
CA SER A 74 -14.54 -18.79 -21.88
C SER A 74 -13.84 -18.22 -20.65
N VAL A 75 -14.22 -17.01 -20.19
CA VAL A 75 -13.56 -16.36 -19.05
C VAL A 75 -13.87 -17.09 -17.74
N ASP A 76 -15.09 -17.61 -17.59
CA ASP A 76 -15.51 -18.33 -16.39
C ASP A 76 -14.68 -19.60 -16.20
N GLU A 77 -14.44 -20.36 -17.26
CA GLU A 77 -13.61 -21.57 -17.21
C GLU A 77 -12.17 -21.24 -16.79
N GLU A 78 -11.59 -20.16 -17.35
CA GLU A 78 -10.25 -19.68 -16.99
C GLU A 78 -10.17 -19.25 -15.53
N ILE A 79 -11.16 -18.49 -15.04
CA ILE A 79 -11.24 -18.04 -13.65
C ILE A 79 -11.32 -19.25 -12.72
N GLN A 80 -12.20 -20.21 -13.00
CA GLN A 80 -12.33 -21.43 -12.20
C GLN A 80 -11.04 -22.26 -12.18
N ALA A 81 -10.35 -22.37 -13.32
CA ALA A 81 -9.08 -23.08 -13.40
C ALA A 81 -7.97 -22.41 -12.56
N LEU A 82 -7.97 -21.08 -12.46
CA LEU A 82 -7.04 -20.33 -11.62
C LEU A 82 -7.40 -20.41 -10.13
N LEU A 83 -8.68 -20.23 -9.78
CA LEU A 83 -9.15 -20.27 -8.39
C LEU A 83 -8.89 -21.64 -7.73
N ARG A 84 -9.00 -22.75 -8.47
CA ARG A 84 -8.68 -24.10 -7.97
C ARG A 84 -7.22 -24.28 -7.50
N LYS A 85 -6.32 -23.37 -7.87
CA LYS A 85 -4.91 -23.38 -7.46
C LYS A 85 -4.65 -22.57 -6.19
N LEU A 86 -5.66 -21.88 -5.67
CA LEU A 86 -5.57 -21.00 -4.51
C LEU A 86 -6.11 -21.69 -3.25
N SER A 87 -5.77 -21.16 -2.07
CA SER A 87 -6.12 -21.71 -0.76
C SER A 87 -6.95 -20.72 0.07
N PHE A 88 -8.03 -20.21 -0.53
CA PHE A 88 -9.00 -19.33 0.14
C PHE A 88 -10.12 -20.13 0.83
N ILE A 89 -10.95 -19.45 1.62
CA ILE A 89 -12.12 -20.04 2.26
C ILE A 89 -13.24 -20.16 1.22
N GLU A 90 -13.64 -21.38 0.85
CA GLU A 90 -14.54 -21.62 -0.28
C GLU A 90 -15.84 -20.78 -0.26
N THR A 91 -16.39 -20.54 0.93
CA THR A 91 -17.63 -19.76 1.12
C THR A 91 -17.42 -18.23 1.10
N SER A 92 -16.20 -17.74 0.82
CA SER A 92 -15.85 -16.32 0.87
C SER A 92 -15.52 -15.74 -0.51
N VAL A 93 -16.09 -16.29 -1.58
CA VAL A 93 -15.90 -15.79 -2.96
C VAL A 93 -17.04 -14.83 -3.31
N PHE A 94 -16.67 -13.64 -3.78
CA PHE A 94 -17.59 -12.61 -4.25
C PHE A 94 -17.12 -12.13 -5.61
N THR A 95 -18.01 -12.13 -6.59
CA THR A 95 -17.73 -11.72 -7.98
C THR A 95 -18.75 -10.71 -8.47
N THR A 96 -18.34 -9.85 -9.39
CA THR A 96 -19.21 -8.91 -10.10
C THR A 96 -18.51 -8.49 -11.38
N ASP A 97 -19.28 -8.29 -12.43
CA ASP A 97 -18.81 -7.75 -13.70
C ASP A 97 -19.07 -6.24 -13.76
N VAL A 98 -18.06 -5.48 -14.16
CA VAL A 98 -18.11 -4.02 -14.27
C VAL A 98 -17.38 -3.56 -15.53
N GLY A 99 -17.72 -2.37 -16.01
CA GLY A 99 -16.96 -1.75 -17.08
C GLY A 99 -15.50 -1.54 -16.67
N TYR A 100 -14.57 -1.68 -17.61
CA TYR A 100 -13.13 -1.54 -17.33
C TYR A 100 -12.80 -0.19 -16.66
N VAL A 101 -13.36 0.89 -17.17
CA VAL A 101 -13.18 2.24 -16.58
C VAL A 101 -13.84 2.36 -15.21
N ASP A 102 -15.00 1.74 -15.00
CA ASP A 102 -15.67 1.73 -13.69
C ASP A 102 -14.85 1.00 -12.63
N PHE A 103 -14.13 -0.06 -13.02
CA PHE A 103 -13.17 -0.72 -12.13
C PHE A 103 -12.00 0.20 -11.78
N LEU A 104 -11.39 0.84 -12.79
CA LEU A 104 -10.26 1.76 -12.57
C LEU A 104 -10.65 2.94 -11.67
N ASP A 105 -11.85 3.49 -11.85
CA ASP A 105 -12.36 4.65 -11.11
C ASP A 105 -13.13 4.29 -9.83
N ARG A 106 -13.10 3.01 -9.38
CA ARG A 106 -13.91 2.54 -8.24
C ARG A 106 -13.67 3.31 -6.93
N VAL A 107 -12.48 3.90 -6.76
CA VAL A 107 -12.14 4.71 -5.56
C VAL A 107 -12.85 6.06 -5.56
N HIS A 108 -13.21 6.62 -6.72
CA HIS A 108 -13.96 7.87 -6.82
C HIS A 108 -15.37 7.75 -6.18
N LYS A 109 -16.02 6.59 -6.32
CA LYS A 109 -17.30 6.32 -5.64
C LYS A 109 -17.17 6.40 -4.11
N ALA A 110 -16.04 5.93 -3.56
CA ALA A 110 -15.75 6.03 -2.14
C ALA A 110 -15.43 7.48 -1.72
N GLU A 111 -14.67 8.22 -2.54
CA GLU A 111 -14.42 9.66 -2.34
C GLU A 111 -15.73 10.44 -2.23
N VAL A 112 -16.61 10.34 -3.23
CA VAL A 112 -17.89 11.09 -3.27
C VAL A 112 -18.73 10.79 -2.02
N LYS A 113 -18.81 9.52 -1.62
CA LYS A 113 -19.53 9.10 -0.40
C LYS A 113 -18.91 9.69 0.87
N LEU A 114 -17.58 9.73 0.98
CA LEU A 114 -16.88 10.30 2.14
C LEU A 114 -17.01 11.82 2.18
N ARG A 115 -16.92 12.51 1.04
CA ARG A 115 -17.15 13.96 0.93
C ARG A 115 -18.55 14.34 1.39
N TYR A 116 -19.57 13.61 0.93
CA TYR A 116 -20.96 13.82 1.36
C TYR A 116 -21.14 13.70 2.88
N LYS A 117 -20.36 12.82 3.52
CA LYS A 117 -20.38 12.62 4.98
C LYS A 117 -19.46 13.58 5.75
N GLY A 118 -18.72 14.46 5.08
CA GLY A 118 -17.69 15.31 5.71
C GLY A 118 -16.48 14.52 6.23
N LEU A 119 -16.26 13.30 5.73
CA LEU A 119 -15.20 12.38 6.16
C LEU A 119 -14.01 12.36 5.19
N TRP A 120 -14.03 13.20 4.16
CA TRP A 120 -12.94 13.30 3.18
C TRP A 120 -11.97 14.44 3.47
N ASP A 121 -12.43 15.64 3.82
CA ASP A 121 -11.54 16.76 4.11
C ASP A 121 -11.12 16.76 5.60
N VAL A 122 -10.53 15.64 6.03
CA VAL A 122 -10.04 15.36 7.40
C VAL A 122 -8.54 15.06 7.39
N ALA A 123 -7.93 14.89 8.57
CA ALA A 123 -6.51 14.55 8.64
C ALA A 123 -6.25 13.08 8.26
N HIS A 124 -5.22 12.84 7.45
CA HIS A 124 -4.86 11.51 6.94
C HIS A 124 -3.43 11.13 7.34
N PRO A 125 -3.20 10.62 8.56
CA PRO A 125 -1.89 10.18 9.00
C PRO A 125 -1.54 8.82 8.38
N TRP A 126 -1.44 8.76 7.06
CA TRP A 126 -1.12 7.54 6.33
C TRP A 126 0.31 7.08 6.61
N LEU A 127 0.50 5.76 6.57
CA LEU A 127 1.82 5.14 6.61
C LEU A 127 1.89 4.13 5.47
N ASN A 128 2.83 4.32 4.54
CA ASN A 128 3.01 3.44 3.39
C ASN A 128 4.44 2.89 3.42
N LEU A 129 4.56 1.56 3.39
CA LEU A 129 5.81 0.84 3.56
C LEU A 129 5.97 -0.17 2.43
N PHE A 130 7.21 -0.34 1.99
CA PHE A 130 7.68 -1.54 1.33
C PHE A 130 8.33 -2.45 2.36
N VAL A 131 7.80 -3.66 2.50
CA VAL A 131 8.25 -4.67 3.46
C VAL A 131 8.89 -5.83 2.72
N PRO A 132 10.13 -6.24 3.03
CA PRO A 132 10.75 -7.41 2.40
C PRO A 132 9.91 -8.67 2.59
N LYS A 133 9.79 -9.51 1.55
CA LYS A 133 9.03 -10.77 1.60
C LYS A 133 9.48 -11.64 2.76
N SER A 134 10.79 -11.76 2.99
CA SER A 134 11.35 -12.60 4.05
C SER A 134 10.86 -12.23 5.45
N ARG A 135 10.35 -11.01 5.64
CA ARG A 135 9.91 -10.48 6.95
C ARG A 135 8.42 -10.16 7.00
N ILE A 136 7.62 -10.48 5.98
CA ILE A 136 6.19 -10.15 5.97
C ILE A 136 5.40 -10.90 7.05
N GLU A 137 5.80 -12.13 7.39
CA GLU A 137 5.17 -12.90 8.47
C GLU A 137 5.51 -12.33 9.86
N ASP A 138 6.72 -11.81 10.06
CA ASP A 138 7.09 -11.12 11.30
C ASP A 138 6.33 -9.80 11.43
N PHE A 139 6.21 -9.06 10.31
CA PHE A 139 5.41 -7.85 10.23
C PHE A 139 3.94 -8.15 10.55
N ASP A 140 3.38 -9.23 10.00
CA ASP A 140 2.01 -9.67 10.28
C ASP A 140 1.78 -9.91 11.78
N LYS A 141 2.63 -10.74 12.39
CA LYS A 141 2.52 -11.08 13.81
C LYS A 141 2.68 -9.87 14.72
N GLY A 142 3.66 -9.01 14.45
CA GLY A 142 3.95 -7.86 15.30
C GLY A 142 3.01 -6.68 15.09
N VAL A 143 2.57 -6.45 13.85
CA VAL A 143 1.79 -5.27 13.47
C VAL A 143 0.31 -5.60 13.38
N PHE A 144 -0.09 -6.44 12.42
CA PHE A 144 -1.52 -6.69 12.16
C PHE A 144 -2.20 -7.43 13.31
N LYS A 145 -1.53 -8.44 13.87
CA LYS A 145 -2.01 -9.22 15.02
C LYS A 145 -1.54 -8.68 16.38
N GLY A 146 -0.72 -7.63 16.38
CA GLY A 146 -0.12 -7.04 17.57
C GLY A 146 -0.53 -5.58 17.75
N ILE A 147 0.30 -4.65 17.26
CA ILE A 147 0.18 -3.20 17.49
C ILE A 147 -1.20 -2.63 17.13
N LEU A 148 -1.86 -3.15 16.10
CA LEU A 148 -3.19 -2.67 15.69
C LEU A 148 -4.30 -3.05 16.67
N GLY A 149 -4.18 -4.18 17.36
CA GLY A 149 -5.28 -4.77 18.12
C GLY A 149 -6.49 -5.06 17.22
N ASN A 150 -7.68 -4.70 17.70
CA ASN A 150 -8.99 -4.99 17.07
C ASN A 150 -9.72 -3.73 16.57
N LYS A 151 -9.02 -2.62 16.34
CA LYS A 151 -9.60 -1.36 15.86
C LYS A 151 -8.79 -0.81 14.70
N THR A 152 -9.49 -0.24 13.72
CA THR A 152 -8.87 0.52 12.63
C THR A 152 -9.57 1.84 12.43
N SER A 153 -8.84 2.79 11.83
CA SER A 153 -9.39 4.07 11.39
C SER A 153 -9.35 4.17 9.86
N GLY A 154 -9.46 3.03 9.18
CA GLY A 154 -9.41 2.96 7.74
C GLY A 154 -8.75 1.68 7.21
N PRO A 155 -8.59 1.64 5.88
CA PRO A 155 -8.01 0.52 5.15
C PRO A 155 -6.60 0.13 5.52
N ILE A 156 -6.30 -1.14 5.29
CA ILE A 156 -4.93 -1.63 5.31
C ILE A 156 -4.72 -2.45 4.05
N LEU A 157 -4.00 -1.90 3.08
CA LEU A 157 -3.62 -2.63 1.88
C LEU A 157 -2.40 -3.49 2.15
N ILE A 158 -2.39 -4.70 1.59
CA ILE A 158 -1.24 -5.59 1.57
C ILE A 158 -1.20 -6.39 0.26
N TYR A 159 -0.12 -6.25 -0.50
CA TYR A 159 0.10 -7.10 -1.67
C TYR A 159 1.59 -7.14 -2.08
N PRO A 160 2.05 -8.28 -2.63
CA PRO A 160 3.42 -8.44 -3.08
C PRO A 160 3.63 -7.84 -4.48
N MET A 161 4.88 -7.47 -4.76
CA MET A 161 5.32 -6.92 -6.04
C MET A 161 6.65 -7.56 -6.46
N ASN A 162 6.84 -7.73 -7.76
CA ASN A 162 8.09 -8.26 -8.34
C ASN A 162 9.11 -7.13 -8.53
N ARG A 163 10.27 -7.20 -7.87
CA ARG A 163 11.32 -6.19 -7.96
C ARG A 163 11.88 -6.03 -9.37
N ASN A 164 11.90 -7.09 -10.17
CA ASN A 164 12.33 -7.03 -11.56
C ASN A 164 11.49 -6.11 -12.48
N LYS A 165 10.37 -5.57 -11.99
CA LYS A 165 9.57 -4.53 -12.67
C LYS A 165 9.95 -3.10 -12.30
N TRP A 166 10.88 -2.93 -11.36
CA TRP A 166 11.35 -1.64 -10.89
C TRP A 166 12.72 -1.34 -11.50
N GLU A 167 12.81 -0.25 -12.25
CA GLU A 167 14.06 0.16 -12.89
C GLU A 167 15.05 0.68 -11.83
N ASN A 168 16.17 -0.02 -11.66
CA ASN A 168 17.17 0.32 -10.66
C ASN A 168 17.85 1.66 -10.93
N ARG A 169 17.84 2.18 -12.16
CA ARG A 169 18.35 3.53 -12.46
C ARG A 169 17.44 4.66 -11.96
N SER A 170 16.20 4.37 -11.59
CA SER A 170 15.31 5.35 -11.00
C SER A 170 15.71 5.71 -9.56
N SER A 171 15.23 6.86 -9.07
CA SER A 171 15.40 7.29 -7.68
C SER A 171 14.50 6.57 -6.68
N VAL A 172 13.67 5.62 -7.13
CA VAL A 172 12.83 4.84 -6.22
C VAL A 172 13.71 3.97 -5.33
N VAL A 173 13.33 3.91 -4.05
CA VAL A 173 13.98 3.08 -3.04
C VAL A 173 13.06 1.91 -2.69
N THR A 174 13.54 0.69 -2.89
CA THR A 174 12.83 -0.56 -2.57
C THR A 174 13.68 -1.43 -1.65
N PRO A 175 13.08 -2.40 -0.93
CA PRO A 175 13.82 -3.47 -0.27
C PRO A 175 14.66 -4.27 -1.27
N ASP A 176 15.79 -4.81 -0.83
CA ASP A 176 16.69 -5.62 -1.66
C ASP A 176 16.28 -7.11 -1.67
N GLU A 177 15.07 -7.37 -2.17
CA GLU A 177 14.53 -8.72 -2.36
C GLU A 177 13.76 -8.81 -3.67
N GLU A 178 13.78 -9.98 -4.33
CA GLU A 178 13.06 -10.21 -5.60
C GLU A 178 11.55 -9.98 -5.48
N VAL A 179 10.99 -10.21 -4.30
CA VAL A 179 9.61 -9.89 -3.97
C VAL A 179 9.58 -9.07 -2.68
N PHE A 180 8.77 -8.02 -2.67
CA PHE A 180 8.49 -7.23 -1.48
C PHE A 180 7.02 -6.81 -1.49
N TYR A 181 6.49 -6.47 -0.33
CA TYR A 181 5.09 -6.13 -0.14
C TYR A 181 4.91 -4.63 -0.03
N LEU A 182 3.91 -4.08 -0.71
CA LEU A 182 3.32 -2.81 -0.30
C LEU A 182 2.43 -3.08 0.91
N VAL A 183 2.60 -2.27 1.96
CA VAL A 183 1.71 -2.20 3.11
C VAL A 183 1.31 -0.75 3.31
N ALA A 184 0.01 -0.44 3.20
CA ALA A 184 -0.48 0.93 3.32
C ALA A 184 -1.63 1.04 4.33
N PHE A 185 -1.40 1.83 5.38
CA PHE A 185 -2.39 2.16 6.40
C PHE A 185 -3.09 3.47 5.99
N LEU A 186 -4.27 3.39 5.37
CA LEU A 186 -5.00 4.55 4.83
C LEU A 186 -5.93 5.17 5.88
N ARG A 187 -5.36 5.63 6.99
CA ARG A 187 -6.08 6.11 8.17
C ARG A 187 -6.72 7.48 7.95
N SER A 188 -7.87 7.72 8.60
CA SER A 188 -8.51 9.03 8.72
C SER A 188 -8.72 9.39 10.20
N ALA A 189 -8.38 10.62 10.58
CA ALA A 189 -8.54 11.15 11.93
C ALA A 189 -9.59 12.26 11.93
N LEU A 190 -10.62 12.13 12.77
CA LEU A 190 -11.76 13.07 12.83
C LEU A 190 -11.52 14.24 13.79
N ASP A 191 -10.56 14.08 14.70
CA ASP A 191 -10.19 15.07 15.72
C ASP A 191 -8.69 14.97 16.05
N ALA A 192 -8.22 15.94 16.84
CA ALA A 192 -6.80 16.05 17.20
C ALA A 192 -6.31 14.88 18.06
N GLU A 193 -7.16 14.35 18.95
CA GLU A 193 -6.81 13.22 19.82
C GLU A 193 -6.61 11.94 19.01
N THR A 194 -7.54 11.67 18.07
CA THR A 194 -7.44 10.54 17.13
C THR A 194 -6.22 10.70 16.24
N LEU A 195 -5.91 11.92 15.78
CA LEU A 195 -4.74 12.19 14.97
C LEU A 195 -3.45 11.86 15.73
N GLU A 196 -3.33 12.32 16.98
CA GLU A 196 -2.17 12.06 17.83
C GLU A 196 -2.02 10.56 18.11
N TYR A 197 -3.12 9.87 18.43
CA TYR A 197 -3.15 8.43 18.63
C TYR A 197 -2.62 7.67 17.39
N LEU A 198 -3.11 8.00 16.20
CA LEU A 198 -2.73 7.33 14.95
C LEU A 198 -1.28 7.62 14.56
N ILE A 199 -0.80 8.85 14.75
CA ILE A 199 0.61 9.21 14.55
C ILE A 199 1.49 8.41 15.52
N ASN A 200 1.09 8.29 16.78
CA ASN A 200 1.83 7.51 17.76
C ASN A 200 1.85 6.01 17.40
N GLN A 201 0.74 5.47 16.90
CA GLN A 201 0.69 4.08 16.42
C GLN A 201 1.60 3.88 15.20
N ASN A 202 1.64 4.82 14.25
CA ASN A 202 2.60 4.77 13.13
C ASN A 202 4.05 4.75 13.62
N ARG A 203 4.40 5.56 14.64
CA ARG A 203 5.73 5.54 15.28
C ARG A 203 6.03 4.19 15.93
N GLN A 204 5.05 3.56 16.58
CA GLN A 204 5.22 2.22 17.15
C GLN A 204 5.50 1.18 16.07
N ILE A 205 4.81 1.23 14.93
CA ILE A 205 5.05 0.33 13.79
C ILE A 205 6.47 0.50 13.25
N LEU A 206 6.92 1.75 13.04
CA LEU A 206 8.27 2.04 12.57
C LEU A 206 9.34 1.58 13.57
N ARG A 207 9.14 1.82 14.87
CA ARG A 207 10.03 1.33 15.94
C ARG A 207 10.11 -0.19 15.96
N PHE A 208 8.96 -0.87 15.88
CA PHE A 208 8.94 -2.33 15.80
C PHE A 208 9.73 -2.85 14.60
N CYS A 209 9.57 -2.23 13.42
CA CYS A 209 10.34 -2.60 12.23
C CYS A 209 11.85 -2.42 12.47
N HIS A 210 12.24 -1.29 13.04
CA HIS A 210 13.64 -1.01 13.38
C HIS A 210 14.21 -2.04 14.37
N ASP A 211 13.56 -2.24 15.51
CA ASP A 211 14.04 -3.10 16.60
C ASP A 211 14.06 -4.58 16.18
N SER A 212 13.11 -4.98 15.35
CA SER A 212 13.04 -6.33 14.76
C SER A 212 13.91 -6.48 13.52
N LYS A 213 14.70 -5.46 13.15
CA LYS A 213 15.59 -5.42 11.98
C LYS A 213 14.87 -5.73 10.65
N ILE A 214 13.59 -5.38 10.57
CA ILE A 214 12.81 -5.45 9.34
C ILE A 214 13.20 -4.23 8.51
N LYS A 215 13.98 -4.46 7.45
CA LYS A 215 14.50 -3.41 6.56
C LYS A 215 13.41 -2.84 5.65
N VAL A 216 12.39 -2.23 6.23
CA VAL A 216 11.33 -1.55 5.50
C VAL A 216 11.86 -0.29 4.81
N LYS A 217 11.22 0.10 3.71
CA LYS A 217 11.42 1.41 3.08
C LYS A 217 10.09 2.14 3.03
N GLN A 218 10.01 3.38 3.49
CA GLN A 218 8.78 4.16 3.36
C GLN A 218 8.52 4.49 1.88
N TYR A 219 7.28 4.26 1.43
CA TYR A 219 6.76 4.81 0.18
C TYR A 219 6.06 6.13 0.50
N LEU A 220 6.26 7.16 -0.34
CA LEU A 220 5.94 8.55 0.04
C LEU A 220 6.64 8.95 1.36
N PRO A 221 7.98 8.77 1.45
CA PRO A 221 8.73 8.94 2.70
C PRO A 221 8.64 10.35 3.25
N HIS A 222 8.62 10.47 4.58
CA HIS A 222 8.79 11.73 5.28
C HIS A 222 9.81 11.57 6.41
N TYR A 223 10.95 12.24 6.26
CA TYR A 223 12.00 12.35 7.27
C TYR A 223 12.35 13.81 7.48
N THR A 224 12.88 14.14 8.66
CA THR A 224 13.18 15.53 9.03
C THR A 224 14.67 15.82 9.15
N THR A 225 15.52 14.81 8.95
CA THR A 225 16.97 14.96 9.00
C THR A 225 17.64 14.39 7.76
N LEU A 226 18.76 15.00 7.37
CA LEU A 226 19.59 14.52 6.26
C LEU A 226 20.09 13.09 6.49
N GLU A 227 20.35 12.71 7.74
CA GLU A 227 20.86 11.38 8.08
C GLU A 227 19.80 10.29 7.87
N GLU A 228 18.55 10.55 8.27
CA GLU A 228 17.43 9.65 7.96
C GLU A 228 17.21 9.51 6.45
N TRP A 229 17.38 10.59 5.68
CA TRP A 229 17.33 10.52 4.23
C TRP A 229 18.47 9.71 3.62
N LYS A 230 19.70 9.86 4.13
CA LYS A 230 20.84 9.03 3.71
C LYS A 230 20.58 7.55 4.00
N ASP A 231 20.10 7.20 5.19
CA ASP A 231 19.73 5.83 5.54
C ASP A 231 18.59 5.29 4.65
N HIS A 232 17.59 6.13 4.38
CA HIS A 232 16.51 5.78 3.46
C HIS A 232 17.06 5.43 2.07
N PHE A 233 17.84 6.31 1.45
CA PHE A 233 18.42 6.06 0.12
C PHE A 233 19.48 4.94 0.11
N GLY A 234 20.19 4.74 1.22
CA GLY A 234 21.31 3.79 1.31
C GLY A 234 22.33 4.04 0.20
N ASP A 235 22.68 2.96 -0.52
CA ASP A 235 23.66 3.00 -1.61
C ASP A 235 23.30 3.96 -2.75
N LYS A 236 22.02 4.32 -2.90
CA LYS A 236 21.56 5.30 -3.91
C LYS A 236 21.88 6.75 -3.53
N TRP A 237 22.23 7.04 -2.28
CA TRP A 237 22.41 8.41 -1.78
C TRP A 237 23.42 9.21 -2.62
N THR A 238 24.58 8.62 -2.90
CA THR A 238 25.65 9.29 -3.65
C THR A 238 25.17 9.75 -5.03
N GLN A 239 24.46 8.87 -5.75
CA GLN A 239 23.90 9.20 -7.07
C GLN A 239 22.76 10.22 -6.96
N PHE A 240 21.87 10.06 -5.98
CA PHE A 240 20.76 11.00 -5.74
C PHE A 240 21.27 12.43 -5.47
N ASN A 241 22.28 12.56 -4.61
CA ASN A 241 22.93 13.83 -4.31
C ASN A 241 23.65 14.42 -5.53
N ALA A 242 24.37 13.61 -6.32
CA ALA A 242 25.01 14.07 -7.54
C ALA A 242 23.98 14.63 -8.54
N MET A 243 22.84 13.94 -8.72
CA MET A 243 21.74 14.42 -9.55
C MET A 243 21.13 15.71 -9.00
N LYS A 244 20.97 15.84 -7.67
CA LYS A 244 20.50 17.10 -7.06
C LYS A 244 21.44 18.25 -7.41
N MET A 245 22.75 18.08 -7.27
CA MET A 245 23.72 19.14 -7.59
C MET A 245 23.77 19.47 -9.09
N GLN A 246 23.52 18.50 -9.95
CA GLN A 246 23.46 18.73 -11.39
C GLN A 246 22.20 19.49 -11.83
N PHE A 247 21.04 19.14 -11.29
CA PHE A 247 19.74 19.61 -11.80
C PHE A 247 19.07 20.69 -10.94
N ASP A 248 19.41 20.78 -9.65
CA ASP A 248 18.92 21.82 -8.73
C ASP A 248 19.98 22.17 -7.66
N PRO A 249 21.13 22.74 -8.09
CA PRO A 249 22.24 23.08 -7.18
C PRO A 249 21.85 24.10 -6.11
N GLN A 250 20.87 24.97 -6.39
CA GLN A 250 20.37 25.98 -5.46
C GLN A 250 19.29 25.43 -4.51
N ARG A 251 18.91 24.15 -4.65
CA ARG A 251 17.96 23.44 -3.77
C ARG A 251 16.60 24.15 -3.67
N ILE A 252 16.13 24.70 -4.77
CA ILE A 252 14.88 25.47 -4.84
C ILE A 252 13.67 24.53 -4.90
N LEU A 253 13.81 23.39 -5.57
CA LEU A 253 12.70 22.52 -5.89
C LEU A 253 12.34 21.61 -4.72
N ALA A 254 11.03 21.50 -4.48
CA ALA A 254 10.40 20.55 -3.56
C ALA A 254 10.93 20.59 -2.12
N THR A 255 11.19 21.77 -1.56
CA THR A 255 11.64 21.97 -0.17
C THR A 255 10.73 21.33 0.88
N GLY A 256 9.44 21.15 0.57
CA GLY A 256 8.49 20.40 1.41
C GLY A 256 8.88 18.94 1.67
N GLN A 257 9.72 18.33 0.82
CA GLN A 257 10.28 16.98 1.05
C GLN A 257 11.34 16.97 2.15
N ARG A 258 11.95 18.11 2.48
CA ARG A 258 12.96 18.24 3.55
C ARG A 258 14.19 17.33 3.38
N ILE A 259 14.59 17.02 2.14
CA ILE A 259 15.81 16.26 1.85
C ILE A 259 17.04 17.18 1.90
N PHE A 260 16.93 18.36 1.29
CA PHE A 260 17.99 19.35 1.20
C PHE A 260 17.44 20.71 1.64
N ASP A 261 18.16 21.38 2.53
CA ASP A 261 17.79 22.72 2.98
C ASP A 261 18.10 23.75 1.88
N PHE A 262 17.14 24.62 1.63
CA PHE A 262 17.32 25.76 0.75
C PHE A 262 18.28 26.76 1.41
N GLU A 263 19.41 27.00 0.75
CA GLU A 263 20.36 28.03 1.15
C GLU A 263 20.25 29.17 0.14
N PRO A 264 19.50 30.25 0.46
CA PRO A 264 19.53 31.44 -0.39
C PRO A 264 20.96 31.99 -0.40
N SER A 265 21.52 32.18 -1.59
CA SER A 265 22.81 32.83 -1.75
C SER A 265 22.80 34.16 -0.99
N THR A 266 23.70 34.31 -0.03
CA THR A 266 23.99 35.61 0.58
C THR A 266 24.35 36.57 -0.54
N VAL A 267 23.60 37.66 -0.64
CA VAL A 267 23.81 38.74 -1.60
C VAL A 267 25.28 39.15 -1.54
N ILE A 268 25.98 39.09 -2.68
CA ILE A 268 27.31 39.69 -2.84
C ILE A 268 27.17 41.16 -2.40
N SER A 269 27.81 41.54 -1.30
CA SER A 269 27.78 42.93 -0.85
C SER A 269 28.50 43.77 -1.91
N LYS A 270 28.08 45.03 -2.06
CA LYS A 270 28.70 45.98 -2.99
C LYS A 270 30.16 46.32 -2.67
N ASP A 271 30.77 45.69 -1.66
CA ASP A 271 32.15 45.94 -1.26
C ASP A 271 33.17 45.06 -2.01
N ASP A 272 32.70 44.10 -2.83
CA ASP A 272 33.54 43.26 -3.70
C ASP A 272 33.59 43.75 -5.17
N MET A 273 33.22 45.02 -5.43
CA MET A 273 33.34 45.67 -6.76
C MET A 273 34.32 46.85 -6.77
#